data_AF-A0A935UQ17-F1
#
_entry.id   AF-A0A935UQ17-F1
#
_cell.length_a   1.000
_cell.length_b   1.000
_cell.length_c   1.000
_cell.angle_alpha   90.00
_cell.angle_beta   90.00
_cell.angle_gamma   90.00
#
_symmetry.space_group_name_H-M   'P 1'
#
loop_
_entity.id
_entity.type
_entity.pdbx_description
1 polymer ?
#
loop_
_entity_poly.entity_id
_entity_poly.type
_entity_poly.pdbx_seq_one_letter_code
_entity_poly.pdbx_strand_id
1 'polypeptide(L)'
;MPTTAILQLVREATRRWKLVVAVVAGCLALAALLSLLMTPVYEATVTVLPRSDGARLGLLGSLFEVPGLSAGSGADGKEMLYAKILVSDDVLGSVIDRTWSYRGSPAPVTLYEVFGIDRRPGDAGHEGRARAKLTAKLRDGVVGMVRDKATGFMTVRVRAPATPPWPRTWRTRSSIDSTDSTSGRAHRRPGAS
;
A
#
# COMPACT_ATOMS: atom_id res chain seq x y z
N MET A 1 -36.18 -25.49 -29.85
CA MET A 1 -35.47 -26.62 -30.47
C MET A 1 -33.98 -26.30 -30.64
N PRO A 2 -33.10 -26.64 -29.67
CA PRO A 2 -31.64 -26.52 -29.79
C PRO A 2 -30.87 -27.86 -29.78
N THR A 3 -31.55 -29.00 -29.67
CA THR A 3 -30.94 -30.32 -29.42
C THR A 3 -30.06 -30.82 -30.57
N THR A 4 -30.39 -30.47 -31.81
CA THR A 4 -29.62 -30.87 -33.01
C THR A 4 -28.28 -30.12 -33.12
N ALA A 5 -28.22 -28.86 -32.69
CA ALA A 5 -26.99 -28.06 -32.71
C ALA A 5 -25.96 -28.59 -31.70
N ILE A 6 -26.41 -29.01 -30.52
CA ILE A 6 -25.55 -29.57 -29.47
C ILE A 6 -24.93 -30.90 -29.93
N LEU A 7 -25.71 -31.78 -30.56
CA LEU A 7 -25.23 -33.06 -31.06
C LEU A 7 -24.21 -32.90 -32.20
N GLN A 8 -24.39 -31.91 -33.08
CA GLN A 8 -23.40 -31.60 -34.12
C GLN A 8 -22.10 -31.04 -33.53
N LEU A 9 -22.20 -30.15 -32.54
CA LEU A 9 -21.03 -29.60 -31.85
C LEU A 9 -20.21 -30.69 -31.14
N VAL A 10 -20.88 -31.62 -30.43
CA VAL A 10 -20.24 -32.74 -29.72
C VAL A 10 -19.57 -33.70 -30.70
N ARG A 11 -20.19 -33.97 -31.86
CA ARG A 11 -19.62 -34.85 -32.88
C ARG A 11 -18.39 -34.24 -33.55
N GLU A 12 -18.41 -32.95 -33.83
CA GLU A 12 -17.25 -32.26 -34.43
C GLU A 12 -16.12 -32.10 -33.41
N ALA A 13 -16.44 -31.84 -32.13
CA ALA A 13 -15.49 -31.78 -31.03
C ALA A 13 -14.82 -33.13 -30.75
N THR A 14 -15.56 -34.24 -30.83
CA THR A 14 -14.98 -35.60 -30.70
C THR A 14 -14.12 -35.98 -31.91
N ARG A 15 -14.51 -35.58 -33.13
CA ARG A 15 -13.73 -35.83 -34.35
C ARG A 15 -12.39 -35.08 -34.36
N ARG A 16 -12.35 -33.88 -33.80
CA ARG A 16 -11.12 -33.06 -33.64
C ARG A 16 -10.63 -33.02 -32.19
N TRP A 17 -10.92 -34.05 -31.41
CA TRP A 17 -10.59 -34.14 -29.98
C TRP A 17 -9.13 -33.80 -29.66
N LYS A 18 -8.18 -34.24 -30.49
CA LYS A 18 -6.75 -33.91 -30.34
C LYS A 18 -6.47 -32.41 -30.39
N LEU A 19 -7.17 -31.66 -31.23
CA LEU A 19 -7.04 -30.20 -31.34
C LEU A 19 -7.65 -29.53 -30.11
N VAL A 20 -8.82 -29.98 -29.67
CA VAL A 20 -9.47 -29.47 -28.45
C VAL A 20 -8.57 -29.68 -27.24
N VAL A 21 -8.01 -30.89 -27.07
CA VAL A 21 -7.07 -31.20 -26.00
C VAL A 21 -5.80 -30.36 -26.09
N ALA A 22 -5.23 -30.17 -27.28
CA ALA A 22 -4.04 -29.35 -27.47
C ALA A 22 -4.28 -27.88 -27.06
N VAL A 23 -5.43 -27.31 -27.42
CA VAL A 23 -5.79 -25.94 -27.03
C VAL A 23 -6.00 -25.83 -25.53
N VAL A 24 -6.74 -26.77 -24.91
CA VAL A 24 -6.98 -26.78 -23.47
C VAL A 24 -5.68 -26.95 -22.69
N ALA A 25 -4.80 -27.86 -23.12
CA ALA A 25 -3.48 -28.06 -22.53
C ALA A 25 -2.60 -26.81 -22.69
N GLY A 26 -2.66 -26.14 -23.85
CA GLY A 26 -1.98 -24.86 -24.07
C GLY A 26 -2.47 -23.77 -23.12
N CYS A 27 -3.79 -23.61 -22.96
CA CYS A 27 -4.37 -22.67 -22.01
C CYS A 27 -3.98 -22.99 -20.56
N LEU A 28 -3.99 -24.27 -20.16
CA LEU A 28 -3.55 -24.70 -18.84
C LEU A 28 -2.07 -24.41 -18.59
N ALA A 29 -1.21 -24.71 -19.57
CA ALA A 29 0.21 -24.40 -19.48
C ALA A 29 0.45 -22.89 -19.35
N LEU A 30 -0.28 -22.08 -20.11
CA LEU A 30 -0.20 -20.63 -20.04
C LEU A 30 -0.68 -20.09 -18.68
N ALA A 31 -1.79 -20.63 -18.16
CA ALA A 31 -2.32 -20.27 -16.86
C ALA A 31 -1.37 -20.66 -15.72
N ALA A 32 -0.76 -21.85 -15.79
CA ALA A 32 0.24 -22.29 -14.83
C ALA A 32 1.49 -21.39 -14.85
N LEU A 33 1.96 -21.03 -16.04
CA LEU A 33 3.08 -20.10 -16.20
C LEU A 33 2.75 -18.72 -15.62
N LEU A 34 1.58 -18.17 -15.93
CA LEU A 34 1.12 -16.88 -15.38
C LEU A 34 0.98 -16.93 -13.86
N SER A 35 0.45 -18.02 -13.31
CA SER A 35 0.32 -18.22 -11.86
C SER A 35 1.68 -18.28 -11.17
N LEU A 36 2.72 -18.79 -11.84
CA LEU A 36 4.06 -18.86 -11.30
C LEU A 36 4.78 -17.49 -11.36
N LEU A 37 4.46 -16.67 -12.37
CA LEU A 37 5.04 -15.33 -12.53
C LEU A 37 4.35 -14.26 -11.68
N MET A 38 3.08 -14.43 -11.32
CA MET A 38 2.35 -13.47 -10.50
C MET A 38 2.89 -13.44 -9.06
N THR A 39 3.28 -12.24 -8.60
CA THR A 39 3.68 -12.03 -7.21
C THR A 39 2.43 -12.13 -6.31
N PRO A 40 2.48 -12.89 -5.20
CA PRO A 40 1.35 -12.93 -4.28
C PRO A 40 1.08 -11.53 -3.72
N VAL A 41 -0.19 -11.18 -3.51
CA VAL A 41 -0.61 -9.91 -2.90
C VAL A 41 -1.29 -10.23 -1.58
N TYR A 42 -0.75 -9.69 -0.48
CA TYR A 42 -1.38 -9.81 0.82
C TYR A 42 -2.38 -8.67 1.03
N GLU A 43 -3.51 -9.00 1.65
CA GLU A 43 -4.55 -8.06 2.02
C GLU A 43 -4.72 -8.05 3.54
N ALA A 44 -4.54 -6.89 4.16
CA ALA A 44 -4.88 -6.66 5.56
C ALA A 44 -6.21 -5.92 5.61
N THR A 45 -7.15 -6.42 6.42
CA THR A 45 -8.48 -5.82 6.57
C THR A 45 -8.70 -5.41 8.02
N VAL A 46 -9.12 -4.16 8.23
CA VAL A 46 -9.50 -3.62 9.53
C VAL A 46 -10.92 -3.11 9.43
N THR A 47 -11.78 -3.49 10.37
CA THR A 47 -13.15 -2.98 10.46
C THR A 47 -13.21 -1.97 11.60
N VAL A 48 -13.59 -0.74 11.27
CA VAL A 48 -13.82 0.36 12.20
C VAL A 48 -15.33 0.44 12.46
N LEU A 49 -15.71 0.28 13.72
CA LEU A 49 -17.11 0.36 14.13
C LEU A 49 -17.52 1.83 14.31
N PRO A 50 -18.75 2.20 13.94
CA PRO A 50 -19.31 3.51 14.26
C PRO A 50 -19.41 3.62 15.79
N ARG A 51 -19.01 4.77 16.33
CA ARG A 51 -19.12 5.04 17.76
C ARG A 51 -20.59 5.25 18.11
N SER A 52 -21.08 4.59 19.16
CA SER A 52 -22.37 4.90 19.77
C SER A 52 -22.34 6.30 20.40
N ASP A 53 -23.50 6.97 20.43
CA ASP A 53 -23.67 8.40 20.78
C ASP A 53 -23.06 8.83 22.13
N GLY A 54 -22.72 7.90 23.03
CA GLY A 54 -22.06 8.19 24.31
C GLY A 54 -20.55 8.45 24.23
N ALA A 55 -19.91 8.12 23.11
CA ALA A 55 -18.45 8.17 23.00
C ALA A 55 -17.98 9.51 22.43
N ARG A 56 -17.92 10.54 23.30
CA ARG A 56 -17.48 11.90 22.98
C ARG A 56 -16.17 11.87 22.17
N LEU A 57 -16.23 12.35 20.93
CA LEU A 57 -15.06 12.91 20.26
C LEU A 57 -14.58 14.03 21.19
N GLY A 58 -13.31 14.04 21.59
CA GLY A 58 -12.73 15.18 22.31
C GLY A 58 -12.71 16.45 21.44
N LEU A 59 -11.61 17.19 21.43
CA LEU A 59 -11.39 18.41 20.64
C LEU A 59 -11.83 18.37 19.16
N LEU A 60 -11.94 17.19 18.54
CA LEU A 60 -12.44 17.04 17.16
C LEU A 60 -13.96 17.16 17.05
N GLY A 61 -14.73 16.80 18.09
CA GLY A 61 -16.19 16.89 18.10
C GLY A 61 -16.69 18.32 18.05
N SER A 62 -16.02 19.22 18.77
CA SER A 62 -16.34 20.66 18.81
C SER A 62 -16.02 21.38 17.49
N LEU A 63 -15.13 20.84 16.65
CA LEU A 63 -14.86 21.39 15.31
C LEU A 63 -16.00 21.10 14.32
N PHE A 64 -16.82 20.06 14.56
CA PHE A 64 -17.98 19.75 13.74
C PHE A 64 -19.21 20.60 14.07
N GLU A 65 -19.23 21.24 15.24
CA GLU A 65 -20.31 22.15 15.67
C GLU A 65 -20.09 23.59 15.15
N VAL A 66 -18.95 23.88 14.51
CA VAL A 66 -18.67 25.18 13.89
C VAL A 66 -19.53 25.33 12.62
N PRO A 67 -20.47 26.30 12.58
CA PRO A 67 -21.30 26.53 11.40
C PRO A 67 -20.43 26.96 10.21
N GLY A 68 -20.57 26.30 9.06
CA GLY A 68 -19.82 26.61 7.83
C GLY A 68 -18.66 25.65 7.54
N LEU A 69 -18.20 24.87 8.53
CA LEU A 69 -17.31 23.71 8.34
C LEU A 69 -18.07 22.38 8.40
N SER A 70 -19.41 22.42 8.44
CA SER A 70 -20.28 21.25 8.49
C SER A 70 -20.08 20.33 7.30
N ALA A 71 -19.11 19.43 7.42
CA ALA A 71 -19.05 18.20 6.67
C ALA A 71 -20.22 17.30 7.12
N GLY A 72 -21.44 17.60 6.65
CA GLY A 72 -22.65 16.79 6.81
C GLY A 72 -23.09 16.58 8.26
N SER A 73 -24.17 17.24 8.68
CA SER A 73 -24.80 17.08 10.00
C SER A 73 -25.55 15.74 10.16
N GLY A 74 -24.83 14.63 10.03
CA GLY A 74 -25.31 13.28 10.30
C GLY A 74 -24.15 12.38 10.72
N ALA A 75 -24.43 11.25 11.35
CA ALA A 75 -23.41 10.23 11.70
C ALA A 75 -22.50 9.89 10.49
N ASP A 76 -23.05 10.02 9.28
CA ASP A 76 -22.38 9.91 7.98
C ASP A 76 -21.14 10.81 7.80
N GLY A 77 -21.14 12.03 8.34
CA GLY A 77 -20.04 13.00 8.15
C GLY A 77 -18.79 12.66 8.97
N LYS A 78 -18.98 12.11 10.18
CA LYS A 78 -17.90 11.80 11.12
C LYS A 78 -17.08 10.59 10.67
N GLU A 79 -17.75 9.57 10.15
CA GLU A 79 -17.11 8.36 9.61
C GLU A 79 -16.30 8.64 8.34
N MET A 80 -16.83 9.46 7.43
CA MET A 80 -16.08 9.89 6.25
C MET A 80 -14.87 10.76 6.61
N LEU A 81 -14.87 11.47 7.74
CA LEU A 81 -13.68 12.18 8.19
C LEU A 81 -12.55 11.20 8.54
N TYR A 82 -12.84 10.11 9.24
CA TYR A 82 -11.82 9.09 9.53
C TYR A 82 -11.22 8.50 8.25
N ALA A 83 -12.06 8.22 7.24
CA ALA A 83 -11.59 7.80 5.93
C ALA A 83 -10.65 8.85 5.31
N LYS A 84 -11.03 10.13 5.32
CA LYS A 84 -10.22 11.24 4.78
C LYS A 84 -8.91 11.44 5.54
N ILE A 85 -8.90 11.28 6.86
CA ILE A 85 -7.70 11.37 7.69
C ILE A 85 -6.75 10.22 7.36
N LEU A 86 -7.26 9.00 7.18
CA LEU A 86 -6.41 7.83 6.86
C LEU A 86 -5.66 7.97 5.53
N VAL A 87 -6.22 8.70 4.56
CA VAL A 87 -5.60 8.99 3.26
C VAL A 87 -5.12 10.44 3.11
N SER A 88 -4.93 11.14 4.23
CA SER A 88 -4.36 12.48 4.23
C SER A 88 -2.86 12.42 3.93
N ASP A 89 -2.33 13.49 3.34
CA ASP A 89 -0.91 13.56 2.98
C ASP A 89 0.00 13.48 4.20
N ASP A 90 -0.46 13.95 5.37
CA ASP A 90 0.30 13.88 6.63
C ASP A 90 0.41 12.43 7.13
N VAL A 91 -0.72 11.71 7.16
CA VAL A 91 -0.74 10.31 7.60
C VAL A 91 0.03 9.44 6.61
N LEU A 92 -0.27 9.57 5.31
CA LEU A 92 0.45 8.84 4.27
C LEU A 92 1.93 9.19 4.25
N GLY A 93 2.29 10.46 4.45
CA GLY A 93 3.68 10.91 4.55
C GLY A 93 4.44 10.21 5.66
N SER A 94 3.85 10.12 6.86
CA SER A 94 4.46 9.41 7.99
C SER A 94 4.67 7.92 7.72
N VAL A 95 3.76 7.30 6.96
CA VAL A 95 3.82 5.89 6.57
C VAL A 95 4.87 5.66 5.48
N ILE A 96 4.97 6.59 4.51
CA ILE A 96 5.93 6.57 3.40
C ILE A 96 7.37 6.67 3.91
N ASP A 97 7.62 7.55 4.87
CA ASP A 97 8.96 7.83 5.37
C ASP A 97 9.45 6.76 6.38
N ARG A 98 8.57 5.84 6.78
CA ARG A 98 8.87 4.74 7.71
C ARG A 98 9.55 3.55 7.02
N THR A 99 10.46 2.91 7.72
CA THR A 99 11.04 1.61 7.34
C THR A 99 10.33 0.45 8.01
N TRP A 100 10.23 -0.68 7.31
CA TRP A 100 9.43 -1.83 7.71
C TRP A 100 10.28 -3.10 7.73
N SER A 101 10.07 -3.95 8.73
CA SER A 101 10.64 -5.30 8.75
C SER A 101 9.91 -6.19 7.76
N TYR A 102 10.63 -6.75 6.79
CA TYR A 102 10.05 -7.54 5.72
C TYR A 102 10.55 -8.99 5.78
N ARG A 103 9.64 -9.97 5.71
CA ARG A 103 10.03 -11.39 5.71
C ARG A 103 10.86 -11.70 4.46
N GLY A 104 12.09 -12.18 4.67
CA GLY A 104 13.04 -12.45 3.58
C GLY A 104 14.01 -11.30 3.27
N SER A 105 13.93 -10.18 3.99
CA SER A 105 14.97 -9.15 3.97
C SER A 105 15.75 -9.13 5.28
N PRO A 106 17.09 -9.10 5.23
CA PRO A 106 17.92 -8.93 6.43
C PRO A 106 17.90 -7.49 6.97
N ALA A 107 17.41 -6.52 6.19
CA ALA A 107 17.38 -5.11 6.58
C ALA A 107 15.98 -4.52 6.45
N PRO A 108 15.64 -3.47 7.22
CA PRO A 108 14.40 -2.73 7.03
C PRO A 108 14.31 -2.17 5.61
N VAL A 109 13.12 -2.27 5.00
CA VAL A 109 12.83 -1.79 3.64
C VAL A 109 11.90 -0.59 3.68
N THR A 110 11.99 0.27 2.67
CA THR A 110 11.07 1.40 2.50
C THR A 110 9.90 1.02 1.59
N LEU A 111 8.79 1.76 1.68
CA LEU A 111 7.65 1.54 0.76
C LEU A 111 8.02 1.82 -0.70
N TYR A 112 9.00 2.68 -0.96
CA TYR A 112 9.56 2.88 -2.29
C TYR A 112 10.12 1.58 -2.87
N GLU A 113 10.88 0.83 -2.07
CA GLU A 113 11.43 -0.48 -2.47
C GLU A 113 10.33 -1.53 -2.65
N VAL A 114 9.37 -1.58 -1.72
CA VAL A 114 8.23 -2.52 -1.78
C VAL A 114 7.43 -2.35 -3.08
N PHE A 115 7.18 -1.10 -3.48
CA PHE A 115 6.38 -0.80 -4.67
C PHE A 115 7.21 -0.60 -5.94
N GLY A 116 8.53 -0.79 -5.88
CA GLY A 116 9.44 -0.62 -7.02
C GLY A 116 9.49 0.81 -7.58
N ILE A 117 9.34 1.82 -6.71
CA ILE A 117 9.40 3.23 -7.09
C ILE A 117 10.83 3.73 -6.91
N ASP A 118 11.40 4.20 -8.01
CA ASP A 118 12.78 4.71 -8.03
C ASP A 118 12.86 6.04 -7.26
N ARG A 119 13.64 6.05 -6.17
CA ARG A 119 13.92 7.23 -5.36
C ARG A 119 15.41 7.51 -5.44
N ARG A 120 15.78 8.69 -5.95
CA ARG A 120 17.16 9.12 -6.05
C ARG A 120 17.49 10.12 -4.93
N PRO A 121 18.17 9.70 -3.86
CA PRO A 121 18.49 10.61 -2.76
C PRO A 121 19.41 11.74 -3.26
N GLY A 122 19.15 12.97 -2.82
CA GLY A 122 19.93 14.16 -3.17
C GLY A 122 19.43 14.95 -4.39
N ASP A 123 18.44 14.43 -5.13
CA ASP A 123 17.74 15.18 -6.17
C ASP A 123 16.31 15.49 -5.71
N ALA A 124 16.09 16.70 -5.20
CA ALA A 124 14.80 17.14 -4.66
C ALA A 124 13.65 17.02 -5.69
N GLY A 125 13.94 17.22 -6.98
CA GLY A 125 12.94 17.10 -8.04
C GLY A 125 12.56 15.65 -8.34
N HIS A 126 13.49 14.71 -8.22
CA HIS A 126 13.19 13.27 -8.33
C HIS A 126 12.51 12.74 -7.07
N GLU A 127 12.96 13.15 -5.89
CA GLU A 127 12.36 12.74 -4.62
C GLU A 127 10.91 13.20 -4.52
N GLY A 128 10.61 14.45 -4.88
CA GLY A 128 9.24 14.97 -4.90
C GLY A 128 8.33 14.17 -5.84
N ARG A 129 8.82 13.83 -7.04
CA ARG A 129 8.07 13.01 -8.01
C ARG A 129 7.86 11.58 -7.53
N ALA A 130 8.87 10.96 -6.93
CA ALA A 130 8.78 9.63 -6.36
C ALA A 130 7.76 9.60 -5.21
N ARG A 131 7.79 10.61 -4.33
CA ARG A 131 6.84 10.76 -3.22
C ARG A 131 5.42 10.92 -3.72
N ALA A 132 5.16 11.84 -4.66
CA ALA A 132 3.84 12.04 -5.24
C ALA A 132 3.30 10.76 -5.91
N LYS A 133 4.16 10.03 -6.62
CA LYS A 133 3.80 8.75 -7.25
C LYS A 133 3.44 7.68 -6.22
N LEU A 134 4.17 7.60 -5.12
CA LEU A 134 3.88 6.66 -4.03
C LEU A 134 2.58 7.03 -3.31
N THR A 135 2.38 8.31 -2.99
CA THR A 135 1.13 8.79 -2.38
C THR A 135 -0.09 8.47 -3.24
N ALA A 136 -0.02 8.74 -4.55
CA ALA A 136 -1.10 8.40 -5.48
C ALA A 136 -1.35 6.87 -5.51
N LYS A 137 -0.28 6.07 -5.58
CA LYS A 137 -0.40 4.60 -5.56
C LYS A 137 -1.02 4.10 -4.26
N LEU A 138 -0.69 4.72 -3.12
CA LEU A 138 -1.27 4.37 -1.82
C LEU A 138 -2.76 4.69 -1.77
N ARG A 139 -3.14 5.90 -2.19
CA ARG A 139 -4.53 6.37 -2.17
C ARG A 139 -5.44 5.59 -3.13
N ASP A 140 -4.98 5.35 -4.36
CA ASP A 140 -5.86 4.87 -5.43
C ASP A 140 -5.82 3.34 -5.60
N GLY A 141 -4.70 2.70 -5.23
CA GLY A 141 -4.44 1.30 -5.55
C GLY A 141 -4.20 0.37 -4.37
N VAL A 142 -3.79 0.89 -3.22
CA VAL A 142 -3.38 0.08 -2.06
C VAL A 142 -4.40 0.15 -0.93
N VAL A 143 -4.90 1.34 -0.62
CA VAL A 143 -5.86 1.57 0.45
C VAL A 143 -7.28 1.63 -0.13
N GLY A 144 -8.04 0.55 0.05
CA GLY A 144 -9.46 0.51 -0.25
C GLY A 144 -10.27 0.80 1.00
N MET A 145 -11.30 1.65 0.90
CA MET A 145 -12.24 1.90 1.99
C MET A 145 -13.65 1.65 1.53
N VAL A 146 -14.37 0.80 2.24
CA VAL A 146 -15.77 0.45 1.95
C VAL A 146 -16.59 0.68 3.20
N ARG A 147 -17.66 1.47 3.06
CA ARG A 147 -18.64 1.69 4.12
C ARG A 147 -19.87 0.84 3.84
N ASP A 148 -20.29 0.07 4.82
CA ASP A 148 -21.59 -0.57 4.81
C ASP A 148 -22.64 0.44 5.26
N LYS A 149 -23.59 0.75 4.38
CA LYS A 149 -24.66 1.72 4.64
C LYS A 149 -25.70 1.21 5.64
N ALA A 150 -25.86 -0.10 5.78
CA ALA A 150 -26.84 -0.68 6.68
C ALA A 150 -26.34 -0.69 8.12
N THR A 151 -25.05 -0.96 8.32
CA THR A 151 -24.43 -1.12 9.64
C THR A 151 -23.59 0.07 10.08
N GLY A 152 -23.22 0.98 9.17
CA GLY A 152 -22.28 2.07 9.43
C GLY A 152 -20.83 1.61 9.58
N PHE A 153 -20.53 0.32 9.40
CA PHE A 153 -19.16 -0.18 9.52
C PHE A 153 -18.28 0.31 8.38
N MET A 154 -17.09 0.79 8.72
CA MET A 154 -16.07 1.16 7.75
C MET A 154 -15.00 0.08 7.70
N THR A 155 -14.84 -0.55 6.54
CA THR A 155 -13.80 -1.54 6.30
C THR A 155 -12.65 -0.89 5.54
N VAL A 156 -11.46 -0.90 6.12
CA VAL A 156 -10.21 -0.45 5.50
C VAL A 156 -9.45 -1.69 5.06
N ARG A 157 -9.10 -1.75 3.77
CA ARG A 157 -8.34 -2.82 3.14
C ARG A 157 -7.03 -2.26 2.64
N VAL A 158 -5.93 -2.91 2.97
CA VAL A 158 -4.59 -2.52 2.52
C VAL A 158 -3.98 -3.69 1.76
N ARG A 159 -3.58 -3.45 0.51
CA ARG A 159 -3.00 -4.47 -0.38
C ARG A 159 -1.53 -4.19 -0.66
N ALA A 160 -0.67 -5.15 -0.36
CA ALA A 160 0.76 -5.04 -0.61
C ALA A 160 1.33 -6.33 -1.24
N PRO A 161 2.32 -6.23 -2.15
CA PRO A 161 2.97 -7.41 -2.70
C PRO A 161 3.71 -8.18 -1.61
N ALA A 162 3.76 -9.50 -1.75
CA ALA A 162 4.34 -10.46 -0.82
C ALA A 162 5.86 -10.46 -0.77
N THR A 163 6.50 -9.88 -1.76
CA THR A 163 7.94 -9.65 -1.75
C THR A 163 8.19 -8.36 -2.53
N PRO A 164 9.07 -7.46 -2.04
CA PRO A 164 9.59 -6.41 -2.91
C PRO A 164 10.26 -7.08 -4.13
N PRO A 165 10.20 -6.46 -5.31
CA PRO A 165 10.92 -6.96 -6.48
C PRO A 165 12.43 -6.84 -6.25
N TRP A 166 13.12 -7.88 -5.76
CA TRP A 166 14.56 -7.87 -5.50
C TRP A 166 15.42 -8.03 -6.79
N PRO A 167 16.69 -7.56 -6.84
CA PRO A 167 17.24 -6.38 -6.15
C PRO A 167 17.73 -5.33 -7.17
N ARG A 168 17.31 -4.06 -7.02
CA ARG A 168 18.08 -2.94 -7.58
C ARG A 168 19.18 -2.57 -6.59
N THR A 169 20.40 -2.91 -6.98
CA THR A 169 21.67 -2.61 -6.33
C THR A 169 21.91 -1.10 -6.23
N TRP A 170 21.24 -0.42 -5.30
CA TRP A 170 21.61 0.95 -4.93
C TRP A 170 22.22 1.03 -3.53
N ARG A 171 22.42 -0.12 -2.86
CA ARG A 171 23.18 -0.19 -1.62
C ARG A 171 24.70 -0.12 -1.92
N THR A 172 25.11 0.90 -2.67
CA THR A 172 26.52 1.28 -2.78
C THR A 172 26.78 2.30 -1.67
N ARG A 173 27.37 1.80 -0.57
CA ARG A 173 28.39 2.49 0.22
C ARG A 173 28.04 3.90 0.75
N SER A 174 27.49 4.01 1.96
CA SER A 174 27.56 5.27 2.73
C SER A 174 27.35 5.10 4.26
N SER A 175 27.94 4.09 4.90
CA SER A 175 27.92 4.06 6.38
C SER A 175 29.03 3.24 7.04
N ILE A 176 30.26 3.30 6.54
CA ILE A 176 31.44 2.93 7.35
C ILE A 176 32.51 3.99 7.06
N ASP A 177 33.05 4.57 8.13
CA ASP A 177 34.09 5.60 8.23
C ASP A 177 33.67 7.07 8.07
N SER A 178 32.88 7.55 9.04
CA SER A 178 32.99 8.94 9.51
C SER A 178 32.83 9.02 11.03
N THR A 179 33.66 8.26 11.75
CA THR A 179 33.88 8.47 13.18
C THR A 179 35.37 8.39 13.47
N ASP A 180 36.11 9.41 13.02
CA ASP A 180 37.39 9.73 13.65
C ASP A 180 37.71 11.23 13.47
N SER A 181 37.08 12.09 14.28
CA SER A 181 37.53 13.48 14.43
C SER A 181 36.91 14.18 15.63
N THR A 182 36.90 13.58 16.84
CA THR A 182 36.63 14.39 18.05
C THR A 182 37.24 13.79 19.32
N SER A 183 38.55 13.91 19.50
CA SER A 183 39.12 14.04 20.86
C SER A 183 40.39 14.89 20.80
N GLY A 184 40.42 15.98 21.58
CA GLY A 184 41.62 16.82 21.70
C GLY A 184 41.39 18.33 21.65
N ARG A 185 40.42 18.87 22.39
CA ARG A 185 40.44 20.30 22.75
C ARG A 185 40.50 20.45 24.26
N ALA A 186 41.74 20.46 24.76
CA ALA A 186 42.07 20.71 26.14
C ALA A 186 41.68 22.16 26.54
N HIS A 187 40.79 22.25 27.51
CA HIS A 187 40.43 23.49 28.21
C HIS A 187 41.61 23.91 29.10
N ARG A 188 42.35 24.96 28.73
CA ARG A 188 43.21 25.70 29.66
C ARG A 188 42.36 26.75 30.38
N ARG A 189 42.29 26.64 31.72
CA ARG A 189 41.83 27.69 32.63
C ARG A 189 42.88 28.81 32.70
N PRO A 190 42.49 30.09 32.76
CA PRO A 190 43.34 31.12 33.35
C PRO A 190 43.09 31.18 34.86
N GLY A 191 44.13 30.90 35.64
CA GLY A 191 44.19 31.13 37.08
C GLY A 191 44.62 32.57 37.35
N ALA A 192 43.92 33.18 38.30
CA ALA A 192 44.19 34.50 38.85
C ALA A 192 45.37 34.47 39.83
N SER A 193 46.19 35.51 39.77
CA SER A 193 46.89 36.16 40.89
C SER A 193 47.58 37.41 40.35
#